data_AF-A0A9W4S6K0-F1
#
_entry.id   AF-A0A9W4S6K0-F1
#
_cell.length_a   1.000
_cell.length_b   1.000
_cell.length_c   1.000
_cell.angle_alpha   90.00
_cell.angle_beta   90.00
_cell.angle_gamma   90.00
#
_symmetry.space_group_name_H-M   'P 1'
#
loop_
_entity.id
_entity.type
_entity.pdbx_description
1 polymer ?
#
loop_
_entity_poly.entity_id
_entity_poly.type
_entity_poly.pdbx_seq_one_letter_code
_entity_poly.pdbx_strand_id
1 'polypeptide(L)'
;MVRPREFEHAMRSRLVEKLRRALRTSRNYRDHDLEPFGSFMSGLYLPTADMDLVVCAKRWINGGPSEFFGMKPLRNFGKFLSSCRISNYSTMEFIGHAKVPLVKYIDTQTGLRVDISFDRLDGPQAIKTFAAWKEQYPAMPILVTMIKHFLVMRGLNEPVNGGIGSFTVTCMVVSMLQLMPQVQSRNLVPEHHLGEMLMEFFDLYGNRFDYTNTAIRLNPPGYMHKTKVPDVVYKNRDRLSVIDPNNPANDISGGSSNAGRILGEFRYAYQRLQKRMAELSQLGSRASQPTSILEAIYAGNYSSFRNQRAHLRRLHDQ
;
A
#
# COMPACT_ATOMS: atom_id res chain seq x y z
N MET A 1 -12.88 6.86 -10.42
CA MET A 1 -11.68 7.30 -11.18
C MET A 1 -10.45 6.44 -10.89
N VAL A 2 -10.11 6.23 -9.61
CA VAL A 2 -8.83 5.62 -9.18
C VAL A 2 -8.86 4.10 -9.00
N ARG A 3 -10.04 3.48 -8.91
CA ARG A 3 -10.19 2.01 -8.84
C ARG A 3 -9.55 1.34 -10.06
N PRO A 4 -8.82 0.22 -9.89
CA PRO A 4 -8.35 -0.59 -11.00
C PRO A 4 -9.48 -1.08 -11.90
N ARG A 5 -9.18 -1.19 -13.19
CA ARG A 5 -10.06 -1.80 -14.19
C ARG A 5 -9.55 -3.20 -14.56
N GLU A 6 -10.44 -4.03 -15.10
CA GLU A 6 -10.12 -5.43 -15.43
C GLU A 6 -8.91 -5.56 -16.36
N PHE A 7 -8.82 -4.73 -17.40
CA PHE A 7 -7.66 -4.75 -18.30
C PHE A 7 -6.35 -4.34 -17.62
N GLU A 8 -6.40 -3.40 -16.65
CA GLU A 8 -5.20 -3.00 -15.89
C GLU A 8 -4.72 -4.15 -15.01
N HIS A 9 -5.66 -4.96 -14.52
CA HIS A 9 -5.37 -6.18 -13.79
C HIS A 9 -4.81 -7.27 -14.71
N ALA A 10 -5.45 -7.51 -15.87
CA ALA A 10 -4.99 -8.46 -16.87
C ALA A 10 -3.56 -8.15 -17.35
N MET A 11 -3.23 -6.88 -17.61
CA MET A 11 -1.88 -6.48 -18.03
C MET A 11 -0.83 -6.74 -16.95
N ARG A 12 -1.15 -6.47 -15.69
CA ARG A 12 -0.26 -6.79 -14.55
C ARG A 12 -0.10 -8.30 -14.37
N SER A 13 -1.17 -9.08 -14.53
CA SER A 13 -1.09 -10.55 -14.52
C SER A 13 -0.23 -11.08 -15.68
N ARG A 14 -0.36 -10.52 -16.89
CA ARG A 14 0.49 -10.86 -18.04
C ARG A 14 1.97 -10.56 -17.77
N LEU A 15 2.28 -9.44 -17.09
CA LEU A 15 3.64 -9.11 -16.66
C LEU A 15 4.19 -10.17 -15.70
N VAL A 16 3.42 -10.58 -14.69
CA VAL A 16 3.82 -11.64 -13.75
C VAL A 16 4.09 -12.95 -14.49
N GLU A 17 3.21 -13.37 -15.39
CA GLU A 17 3.38 -14.61 -16.16
C GLU A 17 4.57 -14.57 -17.12
N LYS A 18 4.86 -13.40 -17.71
CA LYS A 18 6.07 -13.18 -18.53
C LYS A 18 7.33 -13.40 -17.69
N LEU A 19 7.39 -12.85 -16.48
CA LEU A 19 8.51 -13.04 -15.56
C LEU A 19 8.65 -14.48 -15.07
N ARG A 20 7.54 -15.12 -14.68
CA ARG A 20 7.51 -16.55 -14.28
C ARG A 20 8.08 -17.44 -15.38
N ARG A 21 7.68 -17.20 -16.63
CA ARG A 21 8.20 -17.93 -17.80
C ARG A 21 9.70 -17.70 -18.00
N ALA A 22 10.18 -16.48 -17.85
CA ALA A 22 11.60 -16.16 -17.95
C ALA A 22 12.42 -16.89 -16.87
N LEU A 23 11.93 -16.96 -15.63
CA LEU A 23 12.59 -17.68 -14.54
C LEU A 23 12.66 -19.18 -14.83
N ARG A 24 11.53 -19.80 -15.21
CA ARG A 24 11.43 -21.24 -15.52
C ARG A 24 12.34 -21.70 -16.65
N THR A 25 12.56 -20.84 -17.65
CA THR A 25 13.41 -21.15 -18.82
C THR A 25 14.89 -20.87 -18.58
N SER A 26 15.24 -20.19 -17.49
CA SER A 26 16.62 -19.87 -17.15
C SER A 26 17.26 -20.99 -16.32
N ARG A 27 18.43 -21.46 -16.76
CA ARG A 27 19.21 -22.48 -16.03
C ARG A 27 19.53 -22.05 -14.59
N ASN A 28 19.75 -20.75 -14.35
CA ASN A 28 20.13 -20.23 -13.04
C ASN A 28 18.94 -19.97 -12.11
N TYR A 29 17.72 -19.85 -12.66
CA TYR A 29 16.53 -19.44 -11.90
C TYR A 29 15.35 -20.40 -11.98
N ARG A 30 15.49 -21.57 -12.65
CA ARG A 30 14.40 -22.55 -12.80
C ARG A 30 13.81 -23.07 -11.50
N ASP A 31 14.59 -23.05 -10.42
CA ASP A 31 14.20 -23.52 -9.08
C ASP A 31 13.73 -22.36 -8.18
N HIS A 32 13.36 -21.24 -8.79
CA HIS A 32 12.79 -20.08 -8.11
C HIS A 32 11.34 -19.87 -8.53
N ASP A 33 10.50 -19.58 -7.55
CA ASP A 33 9.12 -19.16 -7.77
C ASP A 33 9.01 -17.64 -7.66
N LEU A 34 8.02 -17.08 -8.36
CA LEU A 34 7.72 -15.65 -8.34
C LEU A 34 6.28 -15.49 -7.89
N GLU A 35 6.09 -14.73 -6.81
CA GLU A 35 4.76 -14.39 -6.32
C GLU A 35 4.58 -12.87 -6.27
N PRO A 36 3.47 -12.34 -6.81
CA PRO A 36 3.08 -10.97 -6.53
C PRO A 36 2.63 -10.82 -5.08
N PHE A 37 2.83 -9.63 -4.51
CA PHE A 37 2.27 -9.27 -3.21
C PHE A 37 1.79 -7.81 -3.18
N GLY A 38 1.48 -7.32 -1.98
CA GLY A 38 1.18 -5.92 -1.76
C GLY A 38 -0.12 -5.46 -2.42
N SER A 39 -0.08 -4.25 -2.98
CA SER A 39 -1.31 -3.58 -3.43
C SER A 39 -1.97 -4.27 -4.63
N PHE A 40 -1.20 -4.94 -5.48
CA PHE A 40 -1.72 -5.69 -6.62
C PHE A 40 -2.60 -6.86 -6.18
N MET A 41 -2.11 -7.69 -5.25
CA MET A 41 -2.84 -8.86 -4.75
C MET A 41 -4.06 -8.50 -3.90
N SER A 42 -4.00 -7.36 -3.20
CA SER A 42 -5.16 -6.84 -2.48
C SER A 42 -6.28 -6.29 -3.39
N GLY A 43 -5.99 -6.04 -4.67
CA GLY A 43 -6.89 -5.36 -5.60
C GLY A 43 -7.10 -3.87 -5.31
N LEU A 44 -6.30 -3.27 -4.42
CA LEU A 44 -6.40 -1.87 -3.97
C LEU A 44 -5.26 -0.99 -4.49
N TYR A 45 -4.71 -1.33 -5.65
CA TYR A 45 -3.65 -0.54 -6.27
C TYR A 45 -4.24 0.67 -7.01
N LEU A 46 -3.46 1.75 -7.11
CA LEU A 46 -3.83 2.91 -7.94
C LEU A 46 -3.33 2.70 -9.38
N PRO A 47 -3.81 3.45 -10.39
CA PRO A 47 -3.46 3.20 -11.79
C PRO A 47 -1.95 3.20 -12.06
N THR A 48 -1.21 4.06 -11.37
CA THR A 48 0.26 4.20 -11.45
C THR A 48 1.00 3.46 -10.34
N ALA A 49 0.32 2.61 -9.56
CA ALA A 49 0.96 1.88 -8.48
C ALA A 49 1.92 0.82 -9.03
N ASP A 50 3.00 0.65 -8.30
CA ASP A 50 4.12 -0.23 -8.61
C ASP A 50 3.71 -1.71 -8.42
N MET A 51 4.44 -2.60 -9.09
CA MET A 51 4.31 -4.04 -8.96
C MET A 51 5.30 -4.56 -7.92
N ASP A 52 4.79 -4.94 -6.76
CA ASP A 52 5.58 -5.60 -5.72
C ASP A 52 5.62 -7.11 -5.97
N LEU A 53 6.81 -7.65 -6.23
CA LEU A 53 7.03 -9.07 -6.51
C LEU A 53 8.10 -9.66 -5.61
N VAL A 54 7.96 -10.93 -5.24
CA VAL A 54 8.98 -11.67 -4.52
C VAL A 54 9.45 -12.86 -5.34
N VAL A 55 10.76 -13.01 -5.48
CA VAL A 55 11.40 -14.21 -6.01
C VAL A 55 11.89 -15.04 -4.83
N CYS A 56 11.43 -16.27 -4.72
CA CYS A 56 11.82 -17.19 -3.65
C CYS A 56 12.50 -18.42 -4.23
N ALA A 57 13.70 -18.73 -3.77
CA ALA A 57 14.33 -20.01 -4.08
C ALA A 57 13.58 -21.15 -3.34
N LYS A 58 13.34 -22.29 -4.00
CA LYS A 58 12.76 -23.47 -3.32
C LYS A 58 13.56 -23.89 -2.09
N ARG A 59 14.89 -23.75 -2.15
CA ARG A 59 15.79 -24.01 -1.03
C ARG A 59 15.51 -23.10 0.18
N TRP A 60 15.22 -21.82 -0.05
CA TRP A 60 14.84 -20.88 1.01
C TRP A 60 13.50 -21.26 1.66
N ILE A 61 12.51 -21.60 0.83
CA ILE A 61 11.20 -22.06 1.30
C ILE A 61 11.34 -23.30 2.21
N ASN A 62 12.30 -24.18 1.90
CA ASN A 62 12.61 -25.38 2.68
C ASN A 62 13.56 -25.12 3.88
N GLY A 63 13.76 -23.87 4.29
CA GLY A 63 14.56 -23.51 5.48
C GLY A 63 16.07 -23.40 5.22
N GLY A 64 16.51 -23.45 3.97
CA GLY A 64 17.89 -23.18 3.59
C GLY A 64 18.25 -21.69 3.57
N PRO A 65 19.54 -21.33 3.46
CA PRO A 65 19.97 -19.94 3.39
C PRO A 65 19.59 -19.29 2.05
N SER A 66 19.40 -17.97 2.06
CA SER A 66 19.12 -17.17 0.86
C SER A 66 20.33 -17.09 -0.06
N GLU A 67 20.10 -17.17 -1.36
CA GLU A 67 21.13 -17.04 -2.41
C GLU A 67 21.32 -15.58 -2.86
N PHE A 68 20.48 -14.66 -2.36
CA PHE A 68 20.42 -13.25 -2.79
C PHE A 68 21.11 -12.28 -1.81
N PHE A 69 22.18 -12.72 -1.14
CA PHE A 69 22.94 -11.86 -0.24
C PHE A 69 23.96 -10.97 -0.98
N GLY A 70 23.83 -9.66 -0.78
CA GLY A 70 24.75 -8.65 -1.31
C GLY A 70 24.50 -8.25 -2.78
N MET A 71 25.34 -7.35 -3.31
CA MET A 71 25.10 -6.72 -4.62
C MET A 71 25.30 -7.65 -5.81
N LYS A 72 26.16 -8.68 -5.70
CA LYS A 72 26.52 -9.55 -6.83
C LYS A 72 25.32 -10.38 -7.32
N PRO A 73 24.56 -11.09 -6.46
CA PRO A 73 23.32 -11.76 -6.88
C PRO A 73 22.28 -10.83 -7.51
N LEU A 74 22.07 -9.64 -6.93
CA LEU A 74 21.11 -8.65 -7.48
C LEU A 74 21.52 -8.19 -8.88
N ARG A 75 22.81 -7.88 -9.08
CA ARG A 75 23.34 -7.49 -10.40
C ARG A 75 23.26 -8.64 -11.41
N ASN A 76 23.50 -9.89 -11.00
CA ASN A 76 23.31 -11.05 -11.87
C ASN A 76 21.85 -11.23 -12.28
N PHE A 77 20.92 -11.03 -11.34
CA PHE A 77 19.50 -11.05 -11.62
C PHE A 77 19.10 -9.94 -12.60
N GLY A 78 19.63 -8.73 -12.43
CA GLY A 78 19.43 -7.64 -13.40
C GLY A 78 19.95 -7.98 -14.80
N LYS A 79 21.13 -8.60 -14.92
CA LYS A 79 21.66 -9.07 -16.22
C LYS A 79 20.74 -10.11 -16.86
N PHE A 80 20.18 -11.01 -16.06
CA PHE A 80 19.18 -11.95 -16.51
C PHE A 80 17.93 -11.26 -17.05
N LEU A 81 17.33 -10.32 -16.30
CA LEU A 81 16.18 -9.54 -16.77
C LEU A 81 16.48 -8.83 -18.10
N SER A 82 17.67 -8.26 -18.24
CA SER A 82 18.12 -7.61 -19.47
C SER A 82 18.27 -8.59 -20.63
N SER A 83 18.83 -9.78 -20.39
CA SER A 83 18.98 -10.83 -21.42
C SER A 83 17.64 -11.34 -21.94
N CYS A 84 16.60 -11.32 -21.10
CA CYS A 84 15.23 -11.68 -21.45
C CYS A 84 14.44 -10.52 -22.07
N ARG A 85 15.07 -9.37 -22.33
CA ARG A 85 14.41 -8.15 -22.87
C ARG A 85 13.22 -7.68 -22.01
N ILE A 86 13.32 -7.85 -20.68
CA ILE A 86 12.30 -7.37 -19.72
C ILE A 86 12.51 -5.88 -19.43
N SER A 87 13.76 -5.48 -19.20
CA SER A 87 14.14 -4.09 -18.96
C SER A 87 15.61 -3.86 -19.26
N ASN A 88 16.02 -2.60 -19.43
CA ASN A 88 17.42 -2.25 -19.68
C ASN A 88 18.20 -2.27 -18.37
N TYR A 89 19.32 -2.99 -18.33
CA TYR A 89 20.17 -3.08 -17.14
C TYR A 89 20.60 -1.72 -16.59
N SER A 90 20.91 -0.76 -17.48
CA SER A 90 21.40 0.58 -17.09
C SER A 90 20.37 1.43 -16.34
N THR A 91 19.08 1.11 -16.49
CA THR A 91 17.98 1.83 -15.82
C THR A 91 17.52 1.16 -14.52
N MET A 92 18.13 0.03 -14.13
CA MET A 92 17.78 -0.72 -12.92
C MET A 92 18.44 -0.12 -11.69
N GLU A 93 17.70 -0.09 -10.58
CA GLU A 93 18.22 0.27 -9.26
C GLU A 93 18.42 -0.99 -8.43
N PHE A 94 19.58 -1.09 -7.76
CA PHE A 94 19.96 -2.24 -6.95
C PHE A 94 20.16 -1.80 -5.51
N ILE A 95 19.30 -2.26 -4.59
CA ILE A 95 19.36 -1.91 -3.17
C ILE A 95 19.79 -3.15 -2.40
N GLY A 96 21.08 -3.29 -2.11
CA GLY A 96 21.64 -4.47 -1.43
C GLY A 96 21.93 -4.30 0.07
N HIS A 97 21.99 -3.06 0.58
CA HIS A 97 22.37 -2.77 1.97
C HIS A 97 21.18 -2.56 2.92
N ALA A 98 19.94 -2.59 2.41
CA ALA A 98 18.74 -2.50 3.22
C ALA A 98 18.44 -3.83 3.93
N LYS A 99 17.58 -3.80 4.97
CA LYS A 99 17.06 -5.00 5.64
C LYS A 99 16.46 -6.02 4.66
N VAL A 100 15.89 -5.53 3.55
CA VAL A 100 15.34 -6.33 2.46
C VAL A 100 16.02 -5.90 1.16
N PRO A 101 16.92 -6.74 0.60
CA PRO A 101 17.52 -6.50 -0.70
C PRO A 101 16.47 -6.51 -1.82
N LEU A 102 16.57 -5.60 -2.78
CA LEU A 102 15.62 -5.52 -3.88
C LEU A 102 16.23 -4.96 -5.17
N VAL A 103 15.59 -5.30 -6.30
CA VAL A 103 15.86 -4.76 -7.64
C VAL A 103 14.63 -3.97 -8.09
N LYS A 104 14.81 -2.68 -8.40
CA LYS A 104 13.75 -1.87 -9.01
C LYS A 104 14.01 -1.68 -10.50
N TYR A 105 12.97 -1.74 -11.30
CA TYR A 105 13.05 -1.46 -12.73
C TYR A 105 11.72 -0.97 -13.30
N ILE A 106 11.74 -0.51 -14.55
CA ILE A 106 10.54 -0.18 -15.32
C ILE A 106 10.41 -1.22 -16.43
N ASP A 107 9.28 -1.94 -16.48
CA ASP A 107 9.02 -2.90 -17.56
C ASP A 107 8.84 -2.15 -18.88
N THR A 108 9.63 -2.52 -19.89
CA THR A 108 9.73 -1.75 -21.14
C THR A 108 8.46 -1.77 -21.97
N GLN A 109 7.60 -2.77 -21.77
CA GLN A 109 6.35 -2.88 -22.51
C GLN A 109 5.26 -2.04 -21.84
N THR A 110 5.01 -2.28 -20.56
CA THR A 110 3.89 -1.70 -19.82
C THR A 110 4.19 -0.33 -19.23
N GLY A 111 5.46 0.04 -19.09
CA GLY A 111 5.91 1.25 -18.38
C GLY A 111 5.66 1.19 -16.87
N LEU A 112 5.26 0.04 -16.33
CA LEU A 112 5.03 -0.14 -14.90
C LEU A 112 6.37 -0.23 -14.17
N ARG A 113 6.46 0.47 -13.03
CA ARG A 113 7.54 0.29 -12.05
C ARG A 113 7.34 -1.05 -11.34
N VAL A 114 8.41 -1.79 -11.16
CA VAL A 114 8.42 -3.13 -10.56
C VAL A 114 9.54 -3.20 -9.52
N ASP A 115 9.16 -3.59 -8.31
CA ASP A 115 10.06 -3.82 -7.18
C ASP A 115 10.12 -5.33 -6.93
N ILE A 116 11.28 -5.94 -7.20
CA ILE A 116 11.53 -7.37 -6.95
C ILE A 116 12.37 -7.51 -5.69
N SER A 117 11.75 -8.06 -4.65
CA SER A 117 12.44 -8.51 -3.43
C SER A 117 12.75 -10.01 -3.52
N PHE A 118 13.65 -10.49 -2.67
CA PHE A 118 14.12 -11.87 -2.70
C PHE A 118 13.93 -12.56 -1.35
N ASP A 119 13.53 -13.84 -1.41
CA ASP A 119 13.47 -14.74 -0.26
C ASP A 119 12.67 -14.18 0.93
N ARG A 120 11.49 -13.61 0.62
CA ARG A 120 10.61 -12.95 1.59
C ARG A 120 9.32 -13.74 1.80
N LEU A 121 9.00 -14.10 3.05
CA LEU A 121 7.80 -14.88 3.39
C LEU A 121 6.64 -14.04 3.99
N ASP A 122 6.92 -12.81 4.41
CA ASP A 122 5.93 -11.90 5.03
C ASP A 122 4.89 -11.37 4.02
N GLY A 123 5.31 -11.10 2.77
CA GLY A 123 4.44 -10.64 1.69
C GLY A 123 3.24 -11.55 1.46
N PRO A 124 3.45 -12.86 1.20
CA PRO A 124 2.36 -13.83 1.06
C PRO A 124 1.43 -13.94 2.28
N GLN A 125 1.96 -13.82 3.50
CA GLN A 125 1.13 -13.84 4.72
C GLN A 125 0.22 -12.61 4.80
N ALA A 126 0.74 -11.42 4.47
CA ALA A 126 -0.05 -10.19 4.45
C ALA A 126 -1.24 -10.25 3.48
N ILE A 127 -1.14 -11.02 2.38
CA ILE A 127 -2.25 -11.25 1.44
C ILE A 127 -3.39 -12.01 2.13
N LYS A 128 -3.06 -13.07 2.90
CA LYS A 128 -4.07 -13.86 3.63
C LYS A 128 -4.77 -13.01 4.68
N THR A 129 -4.00 -12.24 5.46
CA THR A 129 -4.54 -11.30 6.46
C THR A 129 -5.44 -10.26 5.82
N PHE A 130 -5.04 -9.70 4.67
CA PHE A 130 -5.88 -8.78 3.91
C PHE A 130 -7.17 -9.43 3.42
N ALA A 131 -7.12 -10.67 2.91
CA ALA A 131 -8.31 -11.39 2.43
C ALA A 131 -9.32 -11.61 3.56
N ALA A 132 -8.84 -12.04 4.74
CA ALA A 132 -9.67 -12.22 5.92
C ALA A 132 -10.31 -10.89 6.37
N TRP A 133 -9.53 -9.80 6.41
CA TRP A 133 -10.09 -8.48 6.75
C TRP A 133 -11.06 -7.93 5.72
N LYS A 134 -10.88 -8.26 4.43
CA LYS A 134 -11.82 -7.85 3.39
C LYS A 134 -13.17 -8.56 3.55
N GLU A 135 -13.16 -9.83 3.94
CA GLU A 135 -14.39 -10.58 4.26
C GLU A 135 -15.06 -10.03 5.53
N GLN A 136 -14.26 -9.77 6.57
CA GLN A 136 -14.75 -9.26 7.84
C GLN A 136 -15.23 -7.80 7.79
N TYR A 137 -14.58 -6.97 6.98
CA TYR A 137 -14.83 -5.53 6.85
C TYR A 137 -14.96 -5.12 5.37
N PRO A 138 -16.11 -5.35 4.73
CA PRO A 138 -16.31 -5.05 3.31
C PRO A 138 -16.15 -3.55 2.94
N ALA A 139 -16.32 -2.63 3.88
CA ALA A 139 -16.02 -1.20 3.70
C ALA A 139 -14.51 -0.87 3.65
N MET A 140 -13.64 -1.68 4.27
CA MET A 140 -12.19 -1.43 4.38
C MET A 140 -11.52 -1.17 3.01
N PRO A 141 -11.73 -1.98 1.95
CA PRO A 141 -11.20 -1.73 0.62
C PRO A 141 -11.43 -0.31 0.08
N ILE A 142 -12.63 0.22 0.29
CA ILE A 142 -13.04 1.52 -0.23
C ILE A 142 -12.32 2.63 0.55
N LEU A 143 -12.34 2.54 1.88
CA LEU A 143 -11.68 3.50 2.77
C LEU A 143 -10.16 3.53 2.51
N VAL A 144 -9.52 2.36 2.48
CA VAL A 144 -8.08 2.24 2.20
C VAL A 144 -7.74 2.86 0.85
N THR A 145 -8.54 2.63 -0.19
CA THR A 145 -8.30 3.22 -1.51
C THR A 145 -8.38 4.76 -1.46
N MET A 146 -9.38 5.31 -0.78
CA MET A 146 -9.57 6.76 -0.63
C MET A 146 -8.42 7.41 0.14
N ILE A 147 -8.02 6.82 1.27
CA ILE A 147 -6.94 7.34 2.12
C ILE A 147 -5.58 7.19 1.44
N LYS A 148 -5.31 6.07 0.77
CA LYS A 148 -4.08 5.90 -0.02
C LYS A 148 -3.98 6.95 -1.11
N HIS A 149 -5.07 7.17 -1.86
CA HIS A 149 -5.09 8.20 -2.90
C HIS A 149 -4.84 9.60 -2.31
N PHE A 150 -5.45 9.90 -1.18
CA PHE A 150 -5.24 11.15 -0.45
C PHE A 150 -3.77 11.39 -0.08
N LEU A 151 -3.07 10.35 0.41
CA LEU A 151 -1.65 10.40 0.78
C LEU A 151 -0.73 10.51 -0.45
N VAL A 152 -1.05 9.80 -1.54
CA VAL A 152 -0.31 9.86 -2.80
C VAL A 152 -0.32 11.27 -3.39
N MET A 153 -1.48 11.94 -3.38
CA MET A 153 -1.58 13.33 -3.84
C MET A 153 -0.72 14.31 -3.05
N ARG A 154 -0.24 13.92 -1.86
CA ARG A 154 0.58 14.74 -0.95
C ARG A 154 2.03 14.26 -0.85
N GLY A 155 2.39 13.19 -1.57
CA GLY A 155 3.72 12.58 -1.49
C GLY A 155 4.01 11.90 -0.14
N LEU A 156 2.98 11.43 0.58
CA LEU A 156 3.08 10.86 1.93
C LEU A 156 2.87 9.34 1.98
N ASN A 157 2.93 8.66 0.83
CA ASN A 157 2.65 7.23 0.68
C ASN A 157 3.89 6.31 0.69
N GLU A 158 5.09 6.87 0.89
CA GLU A 158 6.35 6.12 0.82
C GLU A 158 7.14 6.22 2.14
N PRO A 159 7.34 5.11 2.87
CA PRO A 159 8.10 5.11 4.13
C PRO A 159 9.54 5.62 4.00
N VAL A 160 10.20 5.41 2.85
CA VAL A 160 11.57 5.89 2.61
C VAL A 160 11.67 7.42 2.64
N ASN A 161 10.57 8.10 2.32
CA ASN A 161 10.45 9.56 2.34
C ASN A 161 9.74 10.06 3.62
N GLY A 162 9.67 9.22 4.66
CA GLY A 162 9.00 9.52 5.92
C GLY A 162 7.47 9.39 5.90
N GLY A 163 6.89 8.91 4.80
CA GLY A 163 5.46 8.63 4.65
C GLY A 163 5.01 7.33 5.34
N ILE A 164 3.81 6.85 5.00
CA ILE A 164 3.30 5.54 5.43
C ILE A 164 2.94 4.66 4.24
N GLY A 165 3.25 3.36 4.37
CA GLY A 165 2.99 2.37 3.32
C GLY A 165 1.54 1.92 3.28
N SER A 166 1.17 1.25 2.18
CA SER A 166 -0.20 0.75 1.96
C SER A 166 -0.69 -0.15 3.11
N PHE A 167 0.17 -1.04 3.62
CA PHE A 167 -0.20 -1.97 4.68
C PHE A 167 -0.42 -1.26 6.02
N THR A 168 0.35 -0.21 6.32
CA THR A 168 0.11 0.67 7.48
C THR A 168 -1.26 1.32 7.40
N VAL A 169 -1.62 1.88 6.23
CA VAL A 169 -2.95 2.47 6.01
C VAL A 169 -4.06 1.44 6.22
N THR A 170 -3.91 0.23 5.66
CA THR A 170 -4.86 -0.86 5.90
C THR A 170 -5.04 -1.16 7.38
N CYS A 171 -3.94 -1.29 8.12
CA CYS A 171 -3.99 -1.55 9.56
C CYS A 171 -4.67 -0.42 10.34
N MET A 172 -4.42 0.84 9.99
CA MET A 172 -5.11 1.98 10.62
C MET A 172 -6.62 1.94 10.35
N VAL A 173 -7.05 1.64 9.13
CA VAL A 173 -8.49 1.49 8.81
C VAL A 173 -9.11 0.33 9.57
N VAL A 174 -8.46 -0.84 9.58
CA VAL A 174 -8.97 -2.02 10.30
C VAL A 174 -9.03 -1.78 11.79
N SER A 175 -8.01 -1.16 12.40
CA SER A 175 -8.00 -0.81 13.81
C SER A 175 -9.17 0.12 14.18
N MET A 176 -9.46 1.10 13.32
CA MET A 176 -10.61 1.98 13.53
C MET A 176 -11.91 1.17 13.53
N LEU A 177 -12.14 0.36 12.49
CA LEU A 177 -13.35 -0.46 12.38
C LEU A 177 -13.48 -1.49 13.52
N GLN A 178 -12.37 -2.07 13.98
CA GLN A 178 -12.32 -3.00 15.11
C GLN A 178 -12.72 -2.35 16.43
N LEU A 179 -12.39 -1.07 16.63
CA LEU A 179 -12.56 -0.37 17.91
C LEU A 179 -13.79 0.56 17.93
N MET A 180 -14.52 0.68 16.82
CA MET A 180 -15.77 1.45 16.77
C MET A 180 -16.92 0.69 17.46
N PRO A 181 -17.49 1.22 18.56
CA PRO A 181 -18.55 0.53 19.30
C PRO A 181 -19.79 0.23 18.44
N GLN A 182 -20.15 1.12 17.51
CA GLN A 182 -21.32 0.97 16.64
C GLN A 182 -21.15 -0.17 15.62
N VAL A 183 -19.90 -0.44 15.22
CA VAL A 183 -19.55 -1.57 14.35
C VAL A 183 -19.55 -2.87 15.16
N GLN A 184 -19.01 -2.85 16.37
CA GLN A 184 -19.03 -3.99 17.28
C GLN A 184 -20.47 -4.41 17.66
N SER A 185 -21.35 -3.44 17.91
CA SER A 185 -22.74 -3.70 18.28
C SER A 185 -23.64 -4.06 17.10
N ARG A 186 -23.12 -4.06 15.86
CA ARG A 186 -23.85 -4.28 14.60
C ARG A 186 -25.00 -3.29 14.34
N ASN A 187 -25.04 -2.18 15.05
CA ASN A 187 -26.05 -1.13 14.86
C ASN A 187 -25.76 -0.24 13.66
N LEU A 188 -24.52 -0.26 13.16
CA LEU A 188 -24.10 0.46 11.97
C LEU A 188 -23.43 -0.51 10.99
N VAL A 189 -23.92 -0.50 9.75
CA VAL A 189 -23.31 -1.19 8.61
C VAL A 189 -22.40 -0.19 7.89
N PRO A 190 -21.06 -0.30 8.01
CA PRO A 190 -20.11 0.69 7.48
C PRO A 190 -20.26 0.95 5.98
N GLU A 191 -20.67 -0.06 5.22
CA GLU A 191 -20.86 -0.02 3.76
C GLU A 191 -21.94 0.99 3.35
N HIS A 192 -22.91 1.26 4.21
CA HIS A 192 -23.96 2.25 3.97
C HIS A 192 -23.59 3.65 4.45
N HIS A 193 -22.49 3.79 5.21
CA HIS A 193 -22.09 5.03 5.89
C HIS A 193 -20.64 5.42 5.55
N LEU A 194 -20.18 5.12 4.33
CA LEU A 194 -18.79 5.33 3.91
C LEU A 194 -18.28 6.77 4.10
N GLY A 195 -19.16 7.77 3.96
CA GLY A 195 -18.84 9.18 4.23
C GLY A 195 -18.51 9.42 5.70
N GLU A 196 -19.33 8.90 6.61
CA GLU A 196 -19.09 8.98 8.05
C GLU A 196 -17.83 8.22 8.45
N MET A 197 -17.60 7.03 7.89
CA MET A 197 -16.40 6.24 8.17
C MET A 197 -15.13 6.96 7.71
N LEU A 198 -15.17 7.65 6.57
CA LEU A 198 -14.05 8.46 6.10
C LEU A 198 -13.81 9.68 7.00
N MET A 199 -14.87 10.34 7.45
CA MET A 199 -14.78 11.46 8.40
C MET A 199 -14.22 11.00 9.75
N GLU A 200 -14.69 9.86 10.27
CA GLU A 200 -14.21 9.25 11.51
C GLU A 200 -12.71 8.92 11.41
N PHE A 201 -12.25 8.38 10.28
CA PHE A 201 -10.82 8.12 10.07
C PHE A 201 -9.97 9.39 10.19
N PHE A 202 -10.38 10.45 9.46
CA PHE A 202 -9.63 11.71 9.47
C PHE A 202 -9.69 12.40 10.84
N ASP A 203 -10.80 12.29 11.57
CA ASP A 203 -10.91 12.84 12.90
C ASP A 203 -10.10 12.06 13.93
N LEU A 204 -10.27 10.74 13.97
CA LEU A 204 -9.59 9.86 14.91
C LEU A 204 -8.08 10.06 14.78
N TYR A 205 -7.52 9.87 13.58
CA TYR A 205 -6.08 9.94 13.40
C TYR A 205 -5.55 11.37 13.27
N GLY A 206 -6.35 12.34 12.83
CA GLY A 206 -5.91 13.73 12.70
C GLY A 206 -5.99 14.54 13.99
N ASN A 207 -6.99 14.28 14.84
CA ASN A 207 -7.31 15.13 16.00
C ASN A 207 -7.19 14.40 17.35
N ARG A 208 -7.56 13.11 17.43
CA ARG A 208 -7.71 12.40 18.71
C ARG A 208 -6.57 11.43 19.05
N PHE A 209 -5.91 10.86 18.06
CA PHE A 209 -4.93 9.80 18.25
C PHE A 209 -3.55 10.36 18.67
N ASP A 210 -3.12 10.04 19.89
CA ASP A 210 -1.78 10.34 20.37
C ASP A 210 -0.75 9.34 19.80
N TYR A 211 -0.30 9.60 18.58
CA TYR A 211 0.71 8.79 17.91
C TYR A 211 2.07 8.81 18.60
N THR A 212 2.36 9.76 19.49
CA THR A 212 3.68 9.86 20.14
C THR A 212 3.84 8.80 21.22
N ASN A 213 2.77 8.51 21.95
CA ASN A 213 2.80 7.54 23.05
C ASN A 213 2.07 6.23 22.73
N THR A 214 1.23 6.22 21.69
CA THR A 214 0.35 5.07 21.39
C THR A 214 0.86 4.27 20.20
N ALA A 215 0.82 2.94 20.33
CA ALA A 215 0.99 1.96 19.28
C ALA A 215 -0.34 1.27 18.97
N ILE A 216 -0.58 0.98 17.70
CA ILE A 216 -1.76 0.26 17.22
C ILE A 216 -1.46 -1.24 17.21
N ARG A 217 -2.32 -2.04 17.85
CA ARG A 217 -2.29 -3.51 17.82
C ARG A 217 -3.59 -4.04 17.22
N LEU A 218 -3.48 -5.00 16.29
CA LEU A 218 -4.63 -5.55 15.56
C LEU A 218 -5.16 -6.85 16.19
N ASN A 219 -4.33 -7.55 16.97
CA ASN A 219 -4.70 -8.80 17.61
C ASN A 219 -4.01 -8.98 18.99
N PRO A 220 -4.78 -9.06 20.10
CA PRO A 220 -6.16 -8.61 20.20
C PRO A 220 -6.22 -7.09 19.89
N PRO A 221 -7.30 -6.60 19.27
CA PRO A 221 -7.40 -5.22 18.83
C PRO A 221 -7.30 -4.25 20.00
N GLY A 222 -6.50 -3.20 19.86
CA GLY A 222 -6.37 -2.18 20.89
C GLY A 222 -5.23 -1.21 20.70
N TYR A 223 -5.29 -0.14 21.49
CA TYR A 223 -4.25 0.88 21.59
C TYR A 223 -3.37 0.60 22.81
N MET A 224 -2.08 0.51 22.59
CA MET A 224 -1.08 0.16 23.61
C MET A 224 -0.15 1.34 23.81
N HIS A 225 0.21 1.64 25.06
CA HIS A 225 1.28 2.60 25.29
C HIS A 225 2.62 2.00 24.81
N LYS A 226 3.42 2.75 24.04
CA LYS A 226 4.68 2.28 23.43
C LYS A 226 5.67 1.72 24.45
N THR A 227 5.69 2.25 25.67
CA THR A 227 6.55 1.69 26.75
C THR A 227 6.14 0.31 27.23
N LYS A 228 4.91 -0.13 26.91
CA LYS A 228 4.34 -1.41 27.31
C LYS A 228 4.36 -2.45 26.18
N VAL A 229 5.05 -2.17 25.08
CA VAL A 229 5.25 -3.12 23.96
C VAL A 229 6.65 -3.71 24.09
N PRO A 230 6.80 -4.92 24.68
CA PRO A 230 8.12 -5.46 25.02
C PRO A 230 8.95 -5.83 23.79
N ASP A 231 8.31 -6.27 22.71
CA ASP A 231 8.98 -6.85 21.55
C ASP A 231 9.40 -5.81 20.49
N VAL A 232 9.05 -4.54 20.68
CA VAL A 232 9.34 -3.46 19.71
C VAL A 232 10.22 -2.40 20.35
N VAL A 233 11.44 -2.25 19.82
CA VAL A 233 12.37 -1.21 20.26
C VAL A 233 12.13 0.09 19.50
N TYR A 234 11.54 1.07 20.19
CA TYR A 234 11.27 2.40 19.63
C TYR A 234 12.51 3.30 19.68
N LYS A 235 13.18 3.48 18.53
CA LYS A 235 14.30 4.43 18.40
C LYS A 235 13.86 5.90 18.43
N ASN A 236 12.66 6.19 17.92
CA ASN A 236 12.08 7.52 17.90
C ASN A 236 10.58 7.39 18.16
N ARG A 237 10.07 8.11 19.16
CA ARG A 237 8.66 8.07 19.56
C ARG A 237 7.76 9.00 18.75
N ASP A 238 8.31 9.95 18.02
CA ASP A 238 7.59 10.91 17.16
C ASP A 238 7.22 10.30 15.79
N ARG A 239 7.06 8.98 15.74
CA ARG A 239 6.68 8.23 14.55
C ARG A 239 5.41 7.43 14.84
N LEU A 240 4.61 7.15 13.82
CA LEU A 240 3.51 6.21 13.97
C LEU A 240 4.07 4.84 14.37
N SER A 241 3.29 4.12 15.18
CA SER A 241 3.59 2.73 15.51
C SER A 241 2.38 1.85 15.28
N VAL A 242 2.59 0.83 14.45
CA VAL A 242 1.62 -0.20 14.13
C VAL A 242 2.35 -1.52 14.21
N ILE A 243 1.94 -2.34 15.18
CA ILE A 243 2.51 -3.67 15.38
C ILE A 243 2.06 -4.55 14.22
N ASP A 244 3.01 -5.19 13.54
CA ASP A 244 2.72 -6.08 12.43
C ASP A 244 1.85 -7.26 12.91
N PRO A 245 0.63 -7.46 12.38
CA PRO A 245 -0.21 -8.59 12.75
C PRO A 245 0.42 -9.94 12.38
N ASN A 246 1.36 -9.97 11.44
CA ASN A 246 2.04 -11.20 11.00
C ASN A 246 3.41 -11.39 11.68
N ASN A 247 3.93 -10.36 12.36
CA ASN A 247 5.20 -10.41 13.08
C ASN A 247 5.23 -9.41 14.26
N PRO A 248 4.76 -9.80 15.45
CA PRO A 248 4.62 -8.87 16.58
C PRO A 248 5.91 -8.14 17.01
N ALA A 249 7.10 -8.65 16.66
CA ALA A 249 8.38 -8.01 16.92
C ALA A 249 8.73 -6.88 15.91
N ASN A 250 7.84 -6.59 14.95
CA ASN A 250 8.07 -5.63 13.88
C ASN A 250 7.07 -4.47 13.95
N ASP A 251 7.57 -3.24 13.84
CA ASP A 251 6.75 -2.05 13.62
C ASP A 251 6.76 -1.68 12.14
N ILE A 252 5.63 -1.91 11.46
CA ILE A 252 5.50 -1.66 10.01
C ILE A 252 5.50 -0.17 9.65
N SER A 253 5.37 0.71 10.64
CA SER A 253 5.32 2.17 10.46
C SER A 253 6.50 2.91 11.08
N GLY A 254 7.51 2.20 11.61
CA GLY A 254 8.69 2.80 12.23
C GLY A 254 9.52 3.70 11.31
N GLY A 255 9.30 3.67 9.99
CA GLY A 255 9.90 4.57 9.00
C GLY A 255 9.20 5.92 8.83
N SER A 256 8.05 6.15 9.48
CA SER A 256 7.19 7.34 9.28
C SER A 256 7.75 8.62 9.94
N SER A 257 8.92 9.09 9.50
CA SER A 257 9.55 10.30 10.07
C SER A 257 8.74 11.58 9.89
N ASN A 258 7.77 11.60 8.97
CA ASN A 258 6.85 12.73 8.76
C ASN A 258 5.47 12.50 9.43
N ALA A 259 5.39 11.65 10.46
CA ALA A 259 4.12 11.32 11.13
C ALA A 259 3.30 12.57 11.53
N GLY A 260 3.92 13.60 12.11
CA GLY A 260 3.22 14.85 12.45
C GLY A 260 2.58 15.53 11.23
N ARG A 261 3.26 15.54 10.07
CA ARG A 261 2.69 16.06 8.81
C ARG A 261 1.54 15.19 8.31
N ILE A 262 1.68 13.86 8.37
CA ILE A 262 0.64 12.91 7.95
C ILE A 262 -0.66 13.15 8.72
N LEU A 263 -0.57 13.25 10.06
CA LEU A 263 -1.73 13.48 10.91
C LEU A 263 -2.27 14.90 10.76
N GLY A 264 -1.38 15.89 10.56
CA GLY A 264 -1.77 17.25 10.21
C GLY A 264 -2.61 17.33 8.93
N GLU A 265 -2.26 16.56 7.89
CA GLU A 265 -3.04 16.46 6.66
C GLU A 265 -4.39 15.77 6.88
N PHE A 266 -4.47 14.75 7.74
CA PHE A 266 -5.75 14.14 8.13
C PHE A 266 -6.67 15.14 8.84
N ARG A 267 -6.14 15.90 9.82
CA ARG A 267 -6.88 16.99 10.47
C ARG A 267 -7.36 18.03 9.46
N TYR A 268 -6.48 18.46 8.55
CA TYR A 268 -6.85 19.40 7.49
C TYR A 268 -7.98 18.84 6.63
N ALA A 269 -7.92 17.57 6.22
CA ALA A 269 -8.96 16.93 5.44
C ALA A 269 -10.31 16.93 6.16
N TYR A 270 -10.33 16.57 7.45
CA TYR A 270 -11.53 16.61 8.27
C TYR A 270 -12.18 18.01 8.28
N GLN A 271 -11.39 19.03 8.61
CA GLN A 271 -11.86 20.43 8.67
C GLN A 271 -12.36 20.93 7.32
N ARG A 272 -11.66 20.60 6.23
CA ARG A 272 -12.05 21.02 4.88
C ARG A 272 -13.34 20.36 4.42
N LEU A 273 -13.52 19.07 4.70
CA LEU A 273 -14.75 18.35 4.38
C LEU A 273 -15.93 18.90 5.20
N GLN A 274 -15.77 19.13 6.51
CA GLN A 274 -16.81 19.74 7.34
C GLN A 274 -17.24 21.11 6.82
N LYS A 275 -16.27 21.99 6.56
CA LYS A 275 -16.54 23.33 6.03
C LYS A 275 -17.26 23.25 4.68
N ARG A 276 -16.81 22.37 3.78
CA ARG A 276 -17.43 22.18 2.45
C ARG A 276 -18.86 21.66 2.56
N MET A 277 -19.14 20.73 3.47
CA MET A 277 -20.50 20.23 3.70
C MET A 277 -21.42 21.33 4.25
N ALA A 278 -20.94 22.18 5.16
CA ALA A 278 -21.70 23.32 5.67
C ALA A 278 -21.96 24.39 4.60
N GLU A 279 -20.98 24.70 3.75
CA GLU A 279 -21.17 25.62 2.61
C GLU A 279 -22.24 25.10 1.64
N LEU A 280 -22.19 23.80 1.30
CA LEU A 280 -23.14 23.19 0.36
C LEU A 280 -24.55 23.06 0.95
N SER A 281 -24.68 22.83 2.26
CA SER A 281 -26.00 22.80 2.89
C SER A 281 -26.67 24.18 2.89
N GLN A 282 -25.89 25.26 3.01
CA GLN A 282 -26.39 26.64 2.94
C GLN A 282 -26.75 27.08 1.51
N LEU A 283 -26.05 26.58 0.49
CA LEU A 283 -26.32 26.91 -0.92
C LEU A 283 -27.66 26.33 -1.43
N GLY A 284 -28.16 25.25 -0.83
CA GLY A 284 -29.42 24.61 -1.23
C GLY A 284 -29.49 24.28 -2.72
N SER A 285 -30.68 24.36 -3.32
CA SER A 285 -30.92 24.09 -4.75
C SER A 285 -30.39 25.17 -5.71
N ARG A 286 -29.73 26.22 -5.21
CA ARG A 286 -29.31 27.40 -6.00
C ARG A 286 -27.99 27.21 -6.74
N ALA A 287 -27.33 26.06 -6.59
CA ALA A 287 -26.09 25.78 -7.28
C ALA A 287 -26.35 25.56 -8.78
N SER A 288 -25.95 26.51 -9.63
CA SER A 288 -26.06 26.41 -11.10
C SER A 288 -25.10 25.39 -11.72
N GLN A 289 -24.17 24.82 -10.95
CA GLN A 289 -23.21 23.81 -11.41
C GLN A 289 -23.14 22.63 -10.44
N PRO A 290 -22.82 21.41 -10.93
CA PRO A 290 -22.60 20.25 -10.07
C PRO A 290 -21.47 20.52 -9.09
N THR A 291 -21.78 20.44 -7.80
CA THR A 291 -20.82 20.64 -6.71
C THR A 291 -20.37 19.31 -6.13
N SER A 292 -19.16 19.26 -5.61
CA SER A 292 -18.59 18.06 -4.97
C SER A 292 -18.05 18.39 -3.59
N ILE A 293 -18.41 17.54 -2.61
CA ILE A 293 -17.81 17.57 -1.27
C ILE A 293 -16.33 17.15 -1.35
N LEU A 294 -16.06 16.08 -2.09
CA LEU A 294 -14.74 15.45 -2.18
C LEU A 294 -13.71 16.28 -2.96
N GLU A 295 -14.17 17.21 -3.80
CA GLU A 295 -13.29 18.16 -4.48
C GLU A 295 -12.37 18.92 -3.51
N ALA A 296 -12.85 19.23 -2.31
CA ALA A 296 -12.10 19.95 -1.29
C ALA A 296 -10.76 19.29 -0.89
N ILE A 297 -10.63 17.97 -1.10
CA ILE A 297 -9.43 17.20 -0.73
C ILE A 297 -8.82 16.39 -1.89
N TYR A 298 -9.55 16.23 -3.00
CA TYR A 298 -9.14 15.43 -4.17
C TYR A 298 -9.07 16.22 -5.48
N ALA A 299 -9.30 17.53 -5.48
CA ALA A 299 -9.00 18.36 -6.64
C ALA A 299 -7.51 18.27 -6.98
N GLY A 300 -7.19 18.02 -8.25
CA GLY A 300 -5.80 17.88 -8.68
C GLY A 300 -5.62 17.37 -10.11
N ASN A 301 -4.37 17.23 -10.52
CA ASN A 301 -4.00 16.77 -11.86
C ASN A 301 -3.90 15.23 -11.93
N TYR A 302 -4.86 14.60 -12.61
CA TYR A 302 -4.91 13.14 -12.82
C TYR A 302 -4.34 12.70 -14.19
N SER A 303 -3.57 13.55 -14.86
CA SER A 303 -3.00 13.24 -16.19
C SER A 303 -2.15 11.96 -16.18
N SER A 304 -1.32 11.75 -15.16
CA SER A 304 -0.52 10.53 -15.01
C SER A 304 -1.37 9.27 -14.99
N PHE A 305 -2.47 9.28 -14.23
CA PHE A 305 -3.40 8.14 -14.15
C PHE A 305 -4.06 7.89 -15.50
N ARG A 306 -4.49 8.94 -16.20
CA ARG A 306 -5.11 8.83 -17.54
C ARG A 306 -4.12 8.31 -18.57
N ASN A 307 -2.90 8.82 -18.58
CA ASN A 307 -1.85 8.45 -19.53
C ASN A 307 -1.43 7.00 -19.35
N GLN A 308 -1.13 6.57 -18.12
CA GLN A 308 -0.78 5.18 -17.82
C GLN A 308 -1.92 4.23 -18.23
N ARG A 309 -3.17 4.60 -17.91
CA ARG A 309 -4.34 3.81 -18.25
C ARG A 309 -4.56 3.70 -19.76
N ALA A 310 -4.40 4.78 -20.50
CA ALA A 310 -4.50 4.79 -21.95
C ALA A 310 -3.41 3.93 -22.60
N HIS A 311 -2.18 4.00 -22.08
CA HIS A 311 -1.07 3.15 -22.53
C HIS A 311 -1.35 1.66 -22.32
N LEU A 312 -1.75 1.27 -21.10
CA LEU A 312 -2.11 -0.12 -20.79
C LEU A 312 -3.31 -0.61 -21.60
N ARG A 313 -4.27 0.27 -21.90
CA ARG A 313 -5.43 -0.08 -22.75
C ARG A 313 -4.98 -0.44 -24.16
N ARG A 314 -4.15 0.41 -24.79
CA ARG A 314 -3.63 0.15 -26.15
C ARG A 314 -2.88 -1.18 -26.24
N LEU A 315 -2.09 -1.53 -25.22
CA LEU A 315 -1.38 -2.81 -25.17
C LEU A 315 -2.28 -4.01 -24.91
N HIS A 316 -3.38 -3.81 -24.19
CA HIS A 316 -4.33 -4.88 -23.90
C HIS A 316 -5.14 -5.27 -25.14
N ASP A 317 -5.45 -4.29 -25.99
CA ASP A 317 -6.29 -4.43 -27.18
C ASP A 317 -5.49 -4.92 -28.41
N GLN A 318 -4.16 -5.07 -28.28
CA GLN A 318 -3.26 -5.74 -29.23
C GLN A 318 -3.13 -7.23 -28.89
#